data_AF-A0A486BQS5-F1
#
_entry.id   AF-A0A486BQS5-F1
#
_cell.length_a   1.000
_cell.length_b   1.000
_cell.length_c   1.000
_cell.angle_alpha   90.00
_cell.angle_beta   90.00
_cell.angle_gamma   90.00
#
_symmetry.space_group_name_H-M   'P 1'
#
loop_
_entity.id
_entity.type
_entity.pdbx_description
1 polymer ?
#
loop_
_entity_poly.entity_id
_entity_poly.type
_entity_poly.pdbx_seq_one_letter_code
_entity_poly.pdbx_strand_id
1 'polypeptide(L)'
;MQLNRIKAVRGYKAPRRIAGRPSVVAPNRVQRQFIVVRASQVWVTDITYIRTWQGWLYLVVVIDLFARNVVGWSMKPTLSRELA
;
A
#
# COMPACT_ATOMS: atom_id res chain seq x y z
N MET A 1 -14.09 16.44 0.83
CA MET A 1 -14.85 16.47 2.10
C MET A 1 -15.08 17.90 2.60
N GLN A 2 -14.03 18.69 2.90
CA GLN A 2 -14.21 20.09 3.36
C GLN A 2 -14.77 21.04 2.28
N LEU A 3 -14.33 20.90 1.03
CA LEU A 3 -14.73 21.75 -0.10
C LEU A 3 -16.23 21.67 -0.45
N ASN A 4 -16.87 20.52 -0.19
CA ASN A 4 -18.27 20.27 -0.55
C ASN A 4 -19.22 20.34 0.66
N ARG A 5 -18.76 20.87 1.81
CA ARG A 5 -19.52 20.98 3.08
C ARG A 5 -20.17 19.68 3.56
N ILE A 6 -19.66 18.53 3.12
CA ILE A 6 -20.17 17.21 3.53
C ILE A 6 -19.70 16.95 4.96
N LYS A 7 -20.64 16.89 5.90
CA LYS A 7 -20.38 16.54 7.31
C LYS A 7 -20.82 15.09 7.58
N ALA A 8 -20.03 14.38 8.38
CA ALA A 8 -20.42 13.06 8.86
C ALA A 8 -21.62 13.18 9.81
N VAL A 9 -22.61 12.31 9.65
CA VAL A 9 -23.82 12.25 10.50
C VAL A 9 -23.47 11.78 11.92
N ARG A 10 -22.46 10.93 12.06
CA ARG A 10 -21.85 10.55 13.33
C ARG A 10 -20.52 11.26 13.52
N GLY A 11 -20.29 11.78 14.71
CA GLY A 11 -19.01 12.39 15.09
C GLY A 11 -17.87 11.38 14.99
N TYR A 12 -16.73 11.82 14.49
CA TYR A 12 -15.49 11.06 14.60
C TYR A 12 -15.01 11.10 16.05
N LYS A 13 -14.44 10.00 16.53
CA LYS A 13 -13.75 9.98 17.83
C LYS A 13 -12.64 11.05 17.80
N ALA A 14 -12.57 11.87 18.85
CA ALA A 14 -11.53 12.90 18.96
C ALA A 14 -10.15 12.24 18.76
N PRO A 15 -9.29 12.78 17.88
CA PRO A 15 -7.98 12.21 17.64
C PRO A 15 -7.21 12.18 18.96
N ARG A 16 -6.65 11.01 19.29
CA ARG A 16 -5.83 10.86 20.49
C ARG A 16 -4.57 11.72 20.31
N ARG A 17 -4.19 12.50 21.33
CA ARG A 17 -2.92 13.23 21.31
C ARG A 17 -1.78 12.23 21.17
N ILE A 18 -1.10 12.27 20.02
CA ILE A 18 0.09 11.45 19.78
C ILE A 18 1.27 12.23 20.37
N ALA A 19 1.94 11.65 21.35
CA ALA A 19 3.18 12.15 21.91
C ALA A 19 4.33 11.26 21.45
N GLY A 20 5.45 11.86 21.04
CA GLY A 20 6.61 11.12 20.54
C GLY A 20 7.38 11.92 19.48
N ARG A 21 8.48 11.34 18.99
CA ARG A 21 9.23 11.91 17.87
C ARG A 21 8.41 11.79 16.59
N PRO A 22 8.33 12.83 15.75
CA PRO A 22 7.69 12.74 14.45
C PRO A 22 8.30 11.61 13.62
N SER A 23 7.48 10.84 12.91
CA SER A 23 7.99 9.89 11.93
C SER A 23 8.61 10.64 10.75
N VAL A 24 9.76 10.16 10.28
CA VAL A 24 10.35 10.66 9.04
C VAL A 24 9.49 10.15 7.89
N VAL A 25 8.77 11.06 7.23
CA VAL A 25 7.94 10.72 6.08
C VAL A 25 8.82 10.68 4.84
N ALA A 26 8.87 9.53 4.17
CA ALA A 26 9.56 9.42 2.89
C ALA A 26 8.86 10.30 1.83
N PRO A 27 9.61 10.99 0.95
CA PRO A 27 9.02 11.82 -0.08
C PRO A 27 8.22 10.96 -1.06
N ASN A 28 6.96 11.34 -1.33
CA ASN A 28 6.15 10.70 -2.37
C ASN A 28 6.63 11.15 -3.76
N ARG A 29 7.52 10.37 -4.36
CA ARG A 29 8.10 10.65 -5.68
C ARG A 29 7.12 10.49 -6.84
N VAL A 30 6.10 9.63 -6.68
CA VAL A 30 5.15 9.30 -7.76
C VAL A 30 4.03 10.33 -7.87
N GLN A 31 3.64 10.97 -6.76
CA GLN A 31 2.61 12.03 -6.73
C GLN A 31 1.29 11.65 -7.44
N ARG A 32 0.90 10.36 -7.37
CA ARG A 32 -0.26 9.79 -8.09
C ARG A 32 -0.20 9.93 -9.62
N GLN A 33 0.97 10.15 -10.21
CA GLN A 33 1.17 9.97 -11.64
C GLN A 33 1.33 8.50 -11.98
N PHE A 34 0.28 7.95 -12.57
CA PHE A 34 0.23 6.54 -12.98
C PHE A 34 0.51 6.33 -14.46
N ILE A 35 0.68 7.42 -15.22
CA ILE A 35 1.09 7.40 -16.62
C ILE A 35 2.62 7.44 -16.65
N VAL A 36 3.22 6.32 -17.02
CA VAL A 36 4.67 6.14 -17.13
C VAL A 36 5.00 5.91 -18.60
N VAL A 37 6.14 6.40 -19.07
CA VAL A 37 6.52 6.36 -20.50
C VAL A 37 7.49 5.25 -20.86
N ARG A 38 8.12 4.60 -19.87
CA ARG A 38 9.10 3.52 -20.07
C ARG A 38 9.00 2.45 -18.98
N ALA A 39 9.37 1.23 -19.33
CA ALA A 39 9.50 0.13 -18.38
C ALA A 39 10.56 0.42 -17.31
N SER A 40 10.41 -0.23 -16.15
CA SER A 40 11.35 -0.22 -15.02
C SER A 40 11.61 1.15 -14.38
N GLN A 41 10.70 2.11 -14.56
CA GLN A 41 10.78 3.43 -13.92
C GLN A 41 10.00 3.51 -12.61
N VAL A 42 8.82 2.89 -12.57
CA VAL A 42 7.94 2.89 -11.41
C VAL A 42 7.38 1.50 -11.24
N TRP A 43 7.56 0.94 -10.04
CA TRP A 43 6.96 -0.31 -9.63
C TRP A 43 5.89 -0.04 -8.59
N VAL A 44 4.80 -0.78 -8.69
CA VAL A 44 3.74 -0.79 -7.69
C VAL A 44 3.68 -2.17 -7.04
N THR A 45 3.37 -2.19 -5.75
CA THR A 45 3.25 -3.43 -5.00
C THR A 45 2.01 -3.39 -4.15
N ASP A 46 1.42 -4.56 -3.95
CA ASP A 46 0.32 -4.78 -3.01
C ASP A 46 0.58 -6.08 -2.25
N ILE A 47 0.05 -6.13 -1.03
CA ILE A 47 0.03 -7.34 -0.20
C ILE A 47 -1.42 -7.77 -0.03
N THR A 48 -1.72 -8.97 -0.50
CA THR A 48 -3.04 -9.57 -0.33
C THR A 48 -2.95 -10.89 0.43
N TYR A 49 -4.10 -11.36 0.91
CA TYR A 49 -4.21 -12.62 1.63
C TYR A 49 -5.15 -13.57 0.88
N ILE A 50 -4.69 -14.79 0.70
CA ILE A 50 -5.42 -15.84 0.00
C ILE A 50 -5.86 -16.88 1.03
N ARG A 51 -7.16 -17.18 1.07
CA ARG A 51 -7.69 -18.25 1.90
C ARG A 51 -7.42 -19.60 1.22
N THR A 52 -6.72 -20.49 1.91
CA THR A 52 -6.47 -21.87 1.47
C THR A 52 -7.05 -22.87 2.48
N TRP A 53 -7.07 -24.16 2.18
CA TRP A 53 -7.48 -25.17 3.17
C TRP A 53 -6.52 -25.29 4.37
N GLN A 54 -5.24 -24.94 4.19
CA GLN A 54 -4.22 -25.01 5.23
C GLN A 54 -4.14 -23.73 6.08
N GLY A 55 -4.91 -22.69 5.75
CA GLY A 55 -4.91 -21.42 6.47
C GLY A 55 -4.83 -20.22 5.54
N TRP A 56 -4.25 -19.12 6.03
CA TRP A 56 -4.02 -17.91 5.27
C TRP A 56 -2.64 -17.93 4.60
N LEU A 57 -2.58 -17.51 3.35
CA LEU A 57 -1.35 -17.29 2.61
C LEU A 57 -1.23 -15.80 2.30
N TYR A 58 -0.11 -15.20 2.69
CA TYR A 58 0.18 -13.80 2.41
C TYR A 58 1.00 -13.74 1.13
N LEU A 59 0.46 -13.06 0.11
CA LEU A 59 1.08 -12.87 -1.19
C LEU A 59 1.48 -11.41 -1.36
N VAL A 60 2.75 -11.18 -1.68
CA VAL A 60 3.26 -9.88 -2.14
C VAL A 60 3.55 -9.98 -3.63
N VAL A 61 3.05 -9.03 -4.41
CA VAL A 61 3.36 -8.93 -5.85
C VAL A 61 3.95 -7.56 -6.14
N VAL A 62 4.95 -7.52 -7.01
CA VAL A 62 5.53 -6.30 -7.58
C VAL A 62 5.25 -6.28 -9.08
N ILE A 63 4.63 -5.20 -9.55
CA ILE A 63 4.21 -5.02 -10.95
C ILE A 63 4.92 -3.79 -11.53
N ASP A 64 5.38 -3.91 -12.77
CA ASP A 64 5.85 -2.77 -13.55
C ASP A 64 4.68 -1.89 -14.00
N LEU A 65 4.71 -0.60 -13.67
CA LEU A 65 3.57 0.29 -13.91
C LEU A 65 3.37 0.59 -15.41
N PHE A 66 4.42 0.48 -16.23
CA PHE A 66 4.34 0.67 -17.67
C PHE A 66 3.91 -0.62 -18.37
N ALA A 67 4.67 -1.69 -18.20
CA ALA A 67 4.48 -2.95 -18.94
C ALA A 67 3.36 -3.84 -18.39
N ARG A 68 2.88 -3.57 -17.16
CA ARG A 68 1.84 -4.35 -16.46
C ARG A 68 2.19 -5.83 -16.23
N ASN A 69 3.47 -6.18 -16.32
CA ASN A 69 3.98 -7.51 -16.00
C ASN A 69 4.38 -7.60 -14.53
N VAL A 70 4.36 -8.83 -14.01
CA VAL A 70 4.88 -9.14 -12.68
C VAL A 70 6.41 -9.16 -12.76
N VAL A 71 7.06 -8.33 -11.97
CA VAL A 71 8.52 -8.25 -11.84
C VAL A 71 9.02 -9.25 -10.80
N GLY A 72 8.23 -9.49 -9.76
CA GLY A 72 8.54 -10.45 -8.70
C GLY A 72 7.37 -10.66 -7.76
N TRP A 73 7.42 -11.76 -7.00
CA TRP A 73 6.43 -12.09 -6.00
C TRP A 73 7.06 -12.95 -4.89
N SER A 74 6.45 -12.94 -3.71
CA SER A 74 6.85 -13.78 -2.57
C SER A 74 5.61 -14.18 -1.78
N MET A 75 5.62 -15.36 -1.18
CA MET A 75 4.52 -15.87 -0.36
C MET A 75 5.02 -16.40 0.97
N LYS A 76 4.28 -16.13 2.05
CA LYS A 76 4.55 -16.69 3.38
C LYS A 76 3.24 -17.03 4.12
N PRO A 77 3.26 -18.00 5.03
CA PRO A 77 2.09 -18.33 5.86
C PRO A 77 1.78 -17.25 6.91
N THR A 78 2.68 -16.29 7.14
CA THR A 78 2.51 -15.18 8.07
C THR A 78 2.97 -13.86 7.45
N LEU A 79 2.41 -12.74 7.93
CA LEU A 79 2.82 -11.40 7.51
C LEU A 79 4.16 -11.05 8.20
N SER A 80 5.27 -11.11 7.46
CA SER A 80 6.61 -10.73 7.94
C SER A 80 7.21 -9.60 7.13
N ARG A 81 8.16 -8.85 7.72
CA ARG A 81 8.93 -7.82 6.99
C ARG A 81 9.97 -8.40 6.04
N GLU A 82 10.42 -9.61 6.34
CA GLU A 82 11.42 -10.32 5.54
C GLU A 82 10.75 -11.05 4.38
N LEU A 83 11.36 -10.96 3.20
CA LEU A 83 11.04 -11.80 2.05
C LEU A 83 11.76 -13.16 2.18
N ALA A 84 11.40 -14.15 1.37
CA ALA A 84 12.10 -15.44 1.29
C ALA A 84 13.02 -15.45 0.05
#